data_AF-A0A814T2W2-F1
#
_entry.id   AF-A0A814T2W2-F1
#
_cell.length_a   1.000
_cell.length_b   1.000
_cell.length_c   1.000
_cell.angle_alpha   90.00
_cell.angle_beta   90.00
_cell.angle_gamma   90.00
#
_symmetry.space_group_name_H-M   'P 1'
#
loop_
_entity.id
_entity.type
_entity.pdbx_description
1 polymer ?
#
loop_
_entity_poly.entity_id
_entity_poly.type
_entity_poly.pdbx_seq_one_letter_code
_entity_poly.pdbx_strand_id
1 'polypeptide(L)'
;MPWKVLPFQDRKRSEALCKYFKVHGSPNIIVLSSSGEVITSDGSLEFAIKYDLVLCLWPQGKSLFYSCQPRPDEFQWNRVHCDQCYMRPLVGIRYGCINRQCPFNFCKKCTDTIKHEHPLVEYLIPKRQYSMNEFFAFVPYLLSSNKQEQIKTEILWKGDAKAIGFYFLTYRYSFNCNLTQKLIQYYKATQSTINSFPIVIITYDIDQQSPVEYWSDIPWLIIPSDYYRLFYAYFTPHECPALIVMSIDGKVLTYIGHHDILRQGSEAIRCWSRGEKVTVFTPNDYVWQHVSCNICNMIPLIGKRYHCSTCEDYDLCFACQSKGHEHLLELM
;
A
#
# COMPACT_ATOMS: atom_id res chain seq x y z
N MET A 1 -14.27 -2.54 36.58
CA MET A 1 -14.91 -1.76 35.49
C MET A 1 -16.42 -1.91 35.60
N PRO A 2 -17.22 -0.87 35.34
CA PRO A 2 -18.69 -0.92 35.47
C PRO A 2 -19.40 -1.64 34.31
N TRP A 3 -18.66 -2.12 33.31
CA TRP A 3 -19.23 -2.73 32.11
C TRP A 3 -19.51 -4.22 32.31
N LYS A 4 -20.67 -4.66 31.86
CA LYS A 4 -21.01 -6.08 31.78
C LYS A 4 -20.19 -6.72 30.67
N VAL A 5 -19.66 -7.91 30.91
CA VAL A 5 -18.84 -8.66 29.95
C VAL A 5 -19.52 -10.00 29.63
N LEU A 6 -19.33 -10.49 28.41
CA LEU A 6 -19.68 -11.87 28.09
C LEU A 6 -18.82 -12.83 28.92
N PRO A 7 -19.37 -13.94 29.43
CA PRO A 7 -18.58 -14.95 30.13
C PRO A 7 -17.44 -15.45 29.24
N PHE A 8 -16.22 -15.53 29.81
CA PHE A 8 -15.02 -15.92 29.05
C PHE A 8 -15.15 -17.28 28.34
N GLN A 9 -15.94 -18.19 28.89
CA GLN A 9 -16.17 -19.53 28.34
C GLN A 9 -17.09 -19.52 27.10
N ASP A 10 -17.90 -18.49 26.90
CA ASP A 10 -18.84 -18.40 25.77
C ASP A 10 -18.18 -17.77 24.53
N ARG A 11 -17.11 -18.43 24.04
CA ARG A 11 -16.37 -17.99 22.86
C ARG A 11 -17.22 -17.97 21.60
N LYS A 12 -18.13 -18.94 21.44
CA LYS A 12 -19.04 -19.04 20.29
C LYS A 12 -19.90 -17.78 20.13
N ARG A 13 -20.45 -17.25 21.24
CA ARG A 13 -21.24 -16.01 21.19
C ARG A 13 -20.38 -14.79 20.87
N SER A 14 -19.18 -14.70 21.43
CA SER A 14 -18.23 -13.62 21.12
C SER A 14 -17.88 -13.60 19.63
N GLU A 15 -17.52 -14.76 19.07
CA GLU A 15 -17.21 -14.91 17.64
C GLU A 15 -18.40 -14.58 16.74
N ALA A 16 -19.61 -15.01 17.12
CA ALA A 16 -20.83 -14.70 16.39
C ALA A 16 -21.11 -13.18 16.35
N LEU A 17 -20.89 -12.46 17.45
CA LEU A 17 -21.06 -11.00 17.51
C LEU A 17 -19.99 -10.27 16.69
N CYS A 18 -18.72 -10.68 16.79
CA CYS A 18 -17.65 -10.12 15.96
C CYS A 18 -17.96 -10.30 14.47
N LYS A 19 -18.46 -11.47 14.08
CA LYS A 19 -18.88 -11.75 12.69
C LYS A 19 -20.08 -10.88 12.29
N TYR A 20 -21.11 -10.80 13.14
CA TYR A 20 -22.33 -10.05 12.87
C TYR A 20 -22.04 -8.57 12.61
N PHE A 21 -21.26 -7.95 13.50
CA PHE A 21 -20.90 -6.53 13.38
C PHE A 21 -19.67 -6.27 12.51
N LYS A 22 -19.10 -7.31 11.89
CA LYS A 22 -17.91 -7.21 11.02
C LYS A 22 -16.73 -6.52 11.73
N VAL A 23 -16.49 -6.88 12.99
CA VAL A 23 -15.37 -6.37 13.77
C VAL A 23 -14.08 -6.98 13.25
N HIS A 24 -13.20 -6.13 12.71
CA HIS A 24 -11.88 -6.53 12.24
C HIS A 24 -10.80 -5.88 13.12
N GLY A 25 -10.47 -6.54 14.24
CA GLY A 25 -9.41 -6.12 15.17
C GLY A 25 -9.90 -5.40 16.43
N SER A 26 -8.96 -5.05 17.30
CA SER A 26 -9.19 -4.41 18.61
C SER A 26 -8.26 -3.20 18.80
N PRO A 27 -8.68 -2.17 19.58
CA PRO A 27 -9.98 -2.01 20.25
C PRO A 27 -11.10 -1.56 19.28
N ASN A 28 -12.32 -2.06 19.49
CA ASN A 28 -13.51 -1.72 18.68
C ASN A 28 -14.71 -1.34 19.58
N ILE A 29 -15.47 -0.31 19.19
CA ILE A 29 -16.68 0.15 19.86
C ILE A 29 -17.80 0.20 18.82
N ILE A 30 -18.85 -0.58 19.05
CA ILE A 30 -20.12 -0.50 18.33
C ILE A 30 -21.14 0.09 19.28
N VAL A 31 -21.89 1.07 18.80
CA VAL A 31 -22.92 1.74 19.58
C VAL A 31 -24.27 1.41 18.98
N LEU A 32 -25.16 0.87 19.82
CA LEU A 32 -26.52 0.49 19.46
C LEU A 32 -27.51 1.42 20.16
N SER A 33 -28.63 1.70 19.51
CA SER A 33 -29.79 2.33 20.14
C SER A 33 -30.46 1.36 21.12
N SER A 34 -31.41 1.86 21.91
CA SER A 34 -32.25 1.01 22.77
C SER A 34 -33.13 0.03 21.99
N SER A 35 -33.42 0.29 20.70
CA SER A 35 -34.13 -0.62 19.80
C SER A 35 -33.22 -1.69 19.16
N GLY A 36 -31.90 -1.62 19.35
CA GLY A 36 -30.93 -2.53 18.77
C GLY A 36 -30.44 -2.14 17.38
N GLU A 37 -30.81 -0.95 16.88
CA GLU A 37 -30.28 -0.39 15.63
C GLU A 37 -28.84 0.10 15.82
N VAL A 38 -28.00 -0.03 14.79
CA VAL A 38 -26.62 0.43 14.85
C VAL A 38 -26.57 1.95 14.68
N ILE A 39 -26.19 2.66 15.75
CA ILE A 39 -25.90 4.10 15.70
C ILE A 39 -24.57 4.31 14.98
N THR A 40 -23.54 3.55 15.38
CA THR A 40 -22.24 3.55 14.69
C THR A 40 -21.49 2.24 14.88
N SER A 41 -20.81 1.81 13.82
CA SER A 41 -19.82 0.72 13.84
C SER A 41 -18.37 1.22 13.86
N ASP A 42 -18.17 2.54 13.83
CA ASP A 42 -16.86 3.22 13.85
C ASP A 42 -16.63 3.94 15.20
N GLY A 43 -17.30 3.50 16.28
CA GLY A 43 -17.33 4.21 17.56
C GLY A 43 -15.94 4.46 18.18
N SER A 44 -14.98 3.53 18.00
CA SER A 44 -13.59 3.75 18.45
C SER A 44 -12.95 4.95 17.76
N LEU A 45 -13.20 5.12 16.47
CA LEU A 45 -12.64 6.21 15.68
C LEU A 45 -13.34 7.52 16.01
N GLU A 46 -14.67 7.52 16.09
CA GLU A 46 -15.44 8.68 16.52
C GLU A 46 -14.95 9.20 17.88
N PHE A 47 -14.78 8.29 18.85
CA PHE A 47 -14.27 8.61 20.18
C PHE A 47 -12.84 9.17 20.13
N ALA A 48 -11.96 8.56 19.33
CA ALA A 48 -10.58 9.03 19.17
C ALA A 48 -10.51 10.44 18.56
N ILE A 49 -11.47 10.81 17.70
CA ILE A 49 -11.51 12.12 17.04
C ILE A 49 -12.09 13.20 17.97
N LYS A 50 -13.27 12.95 18.56
CA LYS A 50 -13.97 13.91 19.43
C LYS A 50 -14.78 13.20 20.50
N TYR A 51 -14.10 12.71 21.53
CA TYR A 51 -14.73 11.99 22.63
C TYR A 51 -15.82 12.81 23.34
N ASP A 52 -15.60 14.11 23.53
CA ASP A 52 -16.50 15.04 24.21
C ASP A 52 -17.84 15.16 23.47
N LEU A 53 -17.78 15.28 22.15
CA LEU A 53 -18.95 15.42 21.29
C LEU A 53 -19.71 14.09 21.15
N VAL A 54 -19.00 12.97 20.95
CA VAL A 54 -19.68 11.68 20.74
C VAL A 54 -20.39 11.20 22.00
N LEU A 55 -19.85 11.49 23.18
CA LEU A 55 -20.53 11.20 24.45
C LEU A 55 -21.83 11.99 24.61
N CYS A 56 -22.00 13.10 23.89
CA CYS A 56 -23.27 13.83 23.79
C CYS A 56 -24.18 13.30 22.67
N LEU A 57 -23.62 12.83 21.55
CA LEU A 57 -24.37 12.40 20.36
C LEU A 57 -24.94 10.97 20.48
N TRP A 58 -24.15 10.02 20.98
CA TRP A 58 -24.57 8.63 21.08
C TRP A 58 -25.83 8.42 21.92
N PRO A 59 -26.02 9.10 23.08
CA PRO A 59 -27.28 9.02 23.83
C PRO A 59 -28.50 9.54 23.07
N GLN A 60 -28.29 10.41 22.07
CA GLN A 60 -29.33 10.94 21.20
C GLN A 60 -29.59 10.07 19.96
N GLY A 61 -28.94 8.90 19.86
CA GLY A 61 -29.05 8.04 18.68
C GLY A 61 -28.29 8.56 17.45
N LYS A 62 -27.33 9.46 17.63
CA LYS A 62 -26.58 10.10 16.52
C LYS A 62 -25.13 9.63 16.51
N SER A 63 -24.60 9.38 15.32
CA SER A 63 -23.17 9.21 15.07
C SER A 63 -22.52 10.59 14.85
N LEU A 64 -21.23 10.72 15.19
CA LEU A 64 -20.43 11.88 14.77
C LEU A 64 -20.27 11.92 13.25
N PHE A 65 -20.12 10.75 12.64
CA PHE A 65 -19.99 10.65 11.20
C PHE A 65 -21.35 10.60 10.53
N TYR A 66 -21.50 11.35 9.44
CA TYR A 66 -22.62 11.18 8.54
C TYR A 66 -22.13 10.64 7.19
N SER A 67 -22.96 9.81 6.57
CA SER A 67 -22.70 9.26 5.24
C SER A 67 -23.35 10.12 4.16
N CYS A 68 -22.65 10.30 3.05
CA CYS A 68 -23.16 10.93 1.83
C CYS A 68 -23.16 9.88 0.72
N GLN A 69 -24.24 9.81 -0.06
CA GLN A 69 -24.27 8.98 -1.26
C GLN A 69 -23.42 9.63 -2.36
N PRO A 70 -22.46 8.91 -2.95
CA PRO A 70 -21.66 9.43 -4.05
C PRO A 70 -22.48 9.57 -5.33
N ARG A 71 -22.16 10.58 -6.13
CA ARG A 71 -22.63 10.67 -7.52
C ARG A 71 -21.92 9.62 -8.39
N PRO A 72 -22.47 9.26 -9.57
CA PRO A 72 -21.87 8.23 -10.45
C PRO A 72 -20.41 8.49 -10.86
N ASP A 73 -19.97 9.75 -10.88
CA ASP A 73 -18.64 10.21 -11.25
C ASP A 73 -17.71 10.49 -10.05
N GLU A 74 -18.22 10.41 -8.82
CA GLU A 74 -17.46 10.70 -7.62
C GLU A 74 -16.80 9.44 -7.04
N PHE A 75 -15.54 9.59 -6.63
CA PHE A 75 -14.83 8.53 -5.93
C PHE A 75 -15.20 8.49 -4.44
N GLN A 76 -15.37 7.29 -3.90
CA GLN A 76 -15.70 7.07 -2.48
C GLN A 76 -14.49 6.52 -1.71
N TRP A 77 -14.01 7.29 -0.74
CA TRP A 77 -12.90 6.93 0.14
C TRP A 77 -13.40 6.23 1.41
N ASN A 78 -13.67 4.92 1.29
CA ASN A 78 -14.36 4.11 2.31
C ASN A 78 -13.88 4.27 3.77
N ARG A 79 -12.58 4.44 4.00
CA ARG A 79 -11.99 4.52 5.34
C ARG A 79 -11.46 5.90 5.70
N VAL A 80 -11.74 6.89 4.86
CA VAL A 80 -11.34 8.27 5.06
C VAL A 80 -12.56 9.05 5.48
N HIS A 81 -12.37 9.98 6.41
CA HIS A 81 -13.38 10.96 6.77
C HIS A 81 -12.83 12.36 6.51
N CYS A 82 -13.71 13.35 6.43
CA CYS A 82 -13.27 14.74 6.50
C CYS A 82 -13.16 15.15 7.98
N ASP A 83 -11.99 15.62 8.41
CA ASP A 83 -11.72 16.01 9.80
C ASP A 83 -12.52 17.23 10.27
N GLN A 84 -13.09 18.01 9.33
CA GLN A 84 -13.94 19.15 9.67
C GLN A 84 -15.42 18.81 9.76
N CYS A 85 -15.98 18.27 8.67
CA CYS A 85 -17.40 18.03 8.59
C CYS A 85 -17.78 16.62 9.02
N TYR A 86 -16.83 15.75 9.34
CA TYR A 86 -17.08 14.37 9.75
C TYR A 86 -17.83 13.53 8.70
N MET A 87 -17.78 13.92 7.42
CA MET A 87 -18.29 13.09 6.33
C MET A 87 -17.47 11.81 6.23
N ARG A 88 -18.12 10.64 6.36
CA ARG A 88 -17.51 9.32 6.22
C ARG A 88 -18.50 8.36 5.53
N PRO A 89 -18.10 7.69 4.44
CA PRO A 89 -16.83 7.85 3.73
C PRO A 89 -16.70 9.23 3.10
N LEU A 90 -15.47 9.73 2.96
CA LEU A 90 -15.22 10.96 2.22
C LEU A 90 -15.55 10.69 0.74
N VAL A 91 -16.41 11.51 0.16
CA VAL A 91 -16.84 11.42 -1.24
C VAL A 91 -16.25 12.58 -2.05
N GLY A 92 -15.79 12.27 -3.26
CA GLY A 92 -15.22 13.23 -4.21
C GLY A 92 -13.73 13.48 -3.99
N ILE A 93 -13.30 14.72 -4.21
CA ILE A 93 -11.89 15.12 -4.09
C ILE A 93 -11.47 15.09 -2.62
N ARG A 94 -10.40 14.35 -2.35
CA ARG A 94 -9.74 14.28 -1.04
C ARG A 94 -8.51 15.17 -1.06
N TYR A 95 -8.46 16.11 -0.14
CA TYR A 95 -7.23 16.81 0.22
C TYR A 95 -6.70 16.21 1.50
N GLY A 96 -5.39 16.00 1.58
CA GLY A 96 -4.75 15.61 2.82
C GLY A 96 -3.57 16.51 3.13
N CYS A 97 -3.23 16.58 4.40
CA CYS A 97 -2.07 17.33 4.84
C CYS A 97 -0.77 16.58 4.50
N ILE A 98 0.20 17.33 3.97
CA ILE A 98 1.52 16.82 3.60
C ILE A 98 2.35 16.44 4.83
N ASN A 99 2.19 17.16 5.94
CA ASN A 99 2.95 16.90 7.15
C ASN A 99 2.58 15.51 7.68
N ARG A 100 3.54 14.60 7.69
CA ARG A 100 3.35 13.22 8.14
C ARG A 100 2.83 13.10 9.58
N GLN A 101 3.13 14.06 10.45
CA GLN A 101 2.65 14.09 11.85
C GLN A 101 1.23 14.68 11.97
N CYS A 102 0.65 15.14 10.85
CA CYS A 102 -0.65 15.79 10.79
C CYS A 102 -1.53 15.07 9.74
N PRO A 103 -2.13 13.90 10.05
CA PRO A 103 -2.82 13.05 9.06
C PRO A 103 -4.23 13.53 8.66
N PHE A 104 -4.46 14.84 8.67
CA PHE A 104 -5.76 15.44 8.38
C PHE A 104 -6.16 15.25 6.92
N ASN A 105 -7.47 15.11 6.72
CA ASN A 105 -8.16 14.94 5.46
C ASN A 105 -9.33 15.91 5.38
N PHE A 106 -9.48 16.57 4.24
CA PHE A 106 -10.55 17.50 3.98
C PHE A 106 -11.25 17.14 2.68
N CYS A 107 -12.58 17.25 2.67
CA CYS A 107 -13.32 17.27 1.42
C CYS A 107 -13.14 18.64 0.75
N LYS A 108 -13.39 18.71 -0.56
CA LYS A 108 -13.27 19.96 -1.34
C LYS A 108 -13.99 21.15 -0.71
N LYS A 109 -15.21 20.96 -0.18
CA LYS A 109 -15.99 22.06 0.42
C LYS A 109 -15.31 22.62 1.68
N CYS A 110 -14.71 21.76 2.48
CA CYS A 110 -14.08 22.15 3.74
C CYS A 110 -12.74 22.85 3.51
N THR A 111 -11.99 22.49 2.47
CA THR A 111 -10.71 23.16 2.17
C THR A 111 -10.86 24.65 1.90
N ASP A 112 -12.00 25.06 1.34
CA ASP A 112 -12.23 26.47 0.98
C ASP A 112 -12.60 27.34 2.21
N THR A 113 -12.92 26.68 3.34
CA THR A 113 -13.43 27.34 4.56
C THR A 113 -12.46 27.33 5.74
N ILE A 114 -11.43 26.50 5.70
CA ILE A 114 -10.54 26.25 6.84
C ILE A 114 -9.14 26.74 6.50
N LYS A 115 -8.53 27.45 7.45
CA LYS A 115 -7.07 27.65 7.45
C LYS A 115 -6.42 26.47 8.16
N HIS A 116 -5.71 25.64 7.40
CA HIS A 116 -4.83 24.61 7.94
C HIS A 116 -3.39 25.10 7.90
N GLU A 117 -2.65 24.91 8.98
CA GLU A 117 -1.28 25.47 9.14
C GLU A 117 -0.28 24.86 8.13
N HIS A 118 -0.53 23.63 7.70
CA HIS A 118 0.33 22.91 6.76
C HIS A 118 -0.26 22.91 5.34
N PRO A 119 0.59 22.78 4.29
CA PRO A 119 0.11 22.63 2.92
C PRO A 119 -0.77 21.38 2.75
N LEU A 120 -1.85 21.54 2.00
CA LEU A 120 -2.71 20.44 1.58
C LEU A 120 -2.35 20.01 0.17
N VAL A 121 -2.42 18.70 -0.07
CA VAL A 121 -2.21 18.08 -1.38
C VAL A 121 -3.45 17.33 -1.80
N GLU A 122 -3.78 17.38 -3.09
CA GLU A 122 -4.88 16.61 -3.65
C GLU A 122 -4.44 15.15 -3.84
N TYR A 123 -5.22 14.22 -3.32
CA TYR A 123 -4.94 12.79 -3.47
C TYR A 123 -5.38 12.32 -4.85
N LEU A 124 -4.50 11.60 -5.53
CA LEU A 124 -4.79 10.94 -6.80
C LEU A 124 -5.87 9.88 -6.61
N ILE A 125 -6.82 9.81 -7.56
CA ILE A 125 -7.92 8.85 -7.53
C ILE A 125 -7.39 7.48 -7.97
N PRO A 126 -7.52 6.42 -7.14
CA PRO A 126 -7.11 5.08 -7.53
C PRO A 126 -7.75 4.63 -8.85
N LYS A 127 -6.97 3.91 -9.68
CA LYS A 127 -7.38 3.39 -11.00
C LYS A 127 -7.65 4.44 -12.10
N ARG A 128 -7.66 5.74 -11.78
CA ARG A 128 -7.67 6.79 -12.79
C ARG A 128 -6.28 6.92 -13.42
N GLN A 129 -6.21 7.02 -14.73
CA GLN A 129 -4.95 7.25 -15.45
C GLN A 129 -4.58 8.74 -15.41
N TYR A 130 -3.31 9.01 -15.19
CA TYR A 130 -2.73 10.36 -15.12
C TYR A 130 -1.47 10.43 -15.99
N SER A 131 -1.22 11.57 -16.62
CA SER A 131 0.10 11.85 -17.18
C SER A 131 1.15 11.94 -16.06
N MET A 132 2.43 11.77 -16.35
CA MET A 132 3.48 11.88 -15.32
C MET A 132 3.52 13.26 -14.66
N ASN A 133 3.21 14.32 -15.40
CA ASN A 133 3.14 15.68 -14.84
C ASN A 133 2.00 15.81 -13.82
N GLU A 134 0.82 15.24 -14.10
CA GLU A 134 -0.30 15.23 -13.14
C GLU A 134 0.00 14.31 -11.95
N PHE A 135 0.60 13.15 -12.21
CA PHE A 135 0.92 12.15 -11.19
C PHE A 135 1.92 12.67 -10.15
N PHE A 136 2.93 13.42 -10.59
CA PHE A 136 3.95 14.03 -9.74
C PHE A 136 3.67 15.52 -9.44
N ALA A 137 2.47 16.04 -9.72
CA ALA A 137 2.17 17.48 -9.59
C ALA A 137 2.48 18.05 -8.20
N PHE A 138 2.29 17.25 -7.15
CA PHE A 138 2.57 17.64 -5.76
C PHE A 138 3.93 17.15 -5.25
N VAL A 139 4.70 16.40 -6.04
CA VAL A 139 6.00 15.85 -5.64
C VAL A 139 7.08 16.43 -6.56
N PRO A 140 7.63 17.61 -6.25
CA PRO A 140 8.50 18.34 -7.17
C PRO A 140 9.93 17.77 -7.26
N TYR A 141 10.36 17.03 -6.25
CA TYR A 141 11.71 16.46 -6.18
C TYR A 141 11.75 15.09 -5.49
N LEU A 142 12.83 14.37 -5.75
CA LEU A 142 13.25 13.15 -5.08
C LEU A 142 14.59 13.39 -4.37
N LEU A 143 14.93 12.47 -3.50
CA LEU A 143 16.17 12.45 -2.73
C LEU A 143 17.11 11.39 -3.29
N SER A 144 18.40 11.72 -3.38
CA SER A 144 19.45 10.74 -3.59
C SER A 144 19.52 9.74 -2.42
N SER A 145 20.18 8.59 -2.62
CA SER A 145 20.30 7.55 -1.59
C SER A 145 21.03 8.03 -0.32
N ASN A 146 21.97 8.97 -0.45
CA ASN A 146 22.62 9.64 0.67
C ASN A 146 21.81 10.82 1.27
N LYS A 147 20.62 11.11 0.72
CA LYS A 147 19.68 12.15 1.15
C LYS A 147 20.24 13.59 1.16
N GLN A 148 21.32 13.84 0.42
CA GLN A 148 21.96 15.16 0.38
C GLN A 148 21.49 16.01 -0.80
N GLU A 149 21.04 15.39 -1.89
CA GLU A 149 20.69 16.08 -3.12
C GLU A 149 19.20 15.96 -3.42
N GLN A 150 18.57 17.09 -3.75
CA GLN A 150 17.22 17.16 -4.28
C GLN A 150 17.27 17.16 -5.80
N ILE A 151 16.62 16.17 -6.40
CA ILE A 151 16.61 15.96 -7.85
C ILE A 151 15.17 16.12 -8.35
N LYS A 152 14.94 16.98 -9.33
CA LYS A 152 13.59 17.22 -9.88
C LYS A 152 12.95 15.94 -10.39
N THR A 153 11.68 15.70 -10.10
CA THR A 153 10.98 14.45 -10.51
C THR A 153 10.92 14.25 -12.02
N GLU A 154 10.95 15.33 -12.80
CA GLU A 154 10.87 15.30 -14.26
C GLU A 154 11.93 14.44 -14.95
N ILE A 155 13.07 14.20 -14.30
CA ILE A 155 14.14 13.35 -14.86
C ILE A 155 13.67 11.91 -15.10
N LEU A 156 12.61 11.46 -14.41
CA LEU A 156 12.11 10.09 -14.53
C LEU A 156 11.42 9.85 -15.88
N TRP A 157 10.88 10.88 -16.54
CA TRP A 157 10.08 10.73 -17.77
C TRP A 157 10.49 11.65 -18.91
N LYS A 158 11.41 12.61 -18.70
CA LYS A 158 11.93 13.48 -19.78
C LYS A 158 13.07 12.86 -20.60
N GLY A 159 13.59 11.71 -20.18
CA GLY A 159 14.60 10.95 -20.94
C GLY A 159 13.98 9.84 -21.81
N ASP A 160 14.79 8.82 -22.13
CA ASP A 160 14.37 7.67 -22.95
C ASP A 160 13.54 6.62 -22.22
N ALA A 161 13.17 6.88 -20.96
CA ALA A 161 12.41 5.96 -20.13
C ALA A 161 11.02 5.70 -20.74
N LYS A 162 10.62 4.43 -20.81
CA LYS A 162 9.26 4.03 -21.22
C LYS A 162 8.36 3.65 -20.05
N ALA A 163 8.95 3.36 -18.90
CA ALA A 163 8.25 3.05 -17.66
C ALA A 163 9.05 3.48 -16.44
N ILE A 164 8.35 3.63 -15.32
CA ILE A 164 8.88 3.94 -14.00
C ILE A 164 8.47 2.81 -13.04
N GLY A 165 9.44 2.29 -12.29
CA GLY A 165 9.17 1.40 -11.17
C GLY A 165 8.92 2.18 -9.87
N PHE A 166 7.88 1.81 -9.14
CA PHE A 166 7.55 2.31 -7.81
C PHE A 166 7.78 1.19 -6.81
N TYR A 167 8.85 1.31 -6.03
CA TYR A 167 9.28 0.28 -5.08
C TYR A 167 8.91 0.66 -3.65
N PHE A 168 7.85 0.04 -3.13
CA PHE A 168 7.32 0.24 -1.79
C PHE A 168 8.10 -0.59 -0.78
N LEU A 169 8.68 0.11 0.20
CA LEU A 169 9.49 -0.48 1.27
C LEU A 169 8.97 -0.04 2.65
N THR A 170 9.10 -0.95 3.61
CA THR A 170 8.94 -0.66 5.05
C THR A 170 10.17 -1.16 5.81
N TYR A 171 10.54 -0.52 6.91
CA TYR A 171 11.71 -0.87 7.74
C TYR A 171 11.69 -2.33 8.23
N ARG A 172 10.50 -2.93 8.37
CA ARG A 172 10.34 -4.34 8.76
C ARG A 172 10.85 -5.35 7.72
N TYR A 173 11.00 -4.93 6.47
CA TYR A 173 11.63 -5.73 5.43
C TYR A 173 13.03 -5.17 5.19
N SER A 174 14.01 -5.81 5.83
CA SER A 174 15.40 -5.40 5.74
C SER A 174 15.89 -5.42 4.29
N PHE A 175 16.90 -4.60 3.99
CA PHE A 175 17.71 -4.65 2.76
C PHE A 175 18.20 -6.07 2.42
N ASN A 176 18.32 -6.93 3.45
CA ASN A 176 18.67 -8.35 3.35
C ASN A 176 17.50 -9.25 2.94
N CYS A 177 16.31 -8.71 2.67
CA CYS A 177 15.26 -9.51 2.07
C CYS A 177 15.70 -9.92 0.65
N ASN A 178 15.54 -11.21 0.36
CA ASN A 178 15.93 -11.85 -0.90
C ASN A 178 15.46 -11.08 -2.14
N LEU A 179 14.31 -10.40 -2.06
CA LEU A 179 13.77 -9.62 -3.16
C LEU A 179 14.60 -8.38 -3.47
N THR A 180 14.89 -7.53 -2.47
CA THR A 180 15.64 -6.28 -2.69
C THR A 180 17.02 -6.58 -3.28
N GLN A 181 17.72 -7.59 -2.73
CA GLN A 181 19.02 -8.01 -3.24
C GLN A 181 18.96 -8.48 -4.70
N LYS A 182 17.98 -9.33 -5.05
CA LYS A 182 17.77 -9.79 -6.42
C LYS A 182 17.43 -8.64 -7.37
N LEU A 183 16.55 -7.72 -6.95
CA LEU A 183 16.19 -6.56 -7.75
C LEU A 183 17.42 -5.68 -8.03
N ILE A 184 18.25 -5.39 -7.03
CA ILE A 184 19.50 -4.63 -7.20
C ILE A 184 20.45 -5.35 -8.15
N GLN A 185 20.66 -6.65 -7.95
CA GLN A 185 21.54 -7.48 -8.78
C GLN A 185 21.11 -7.43 -10.25
N TYR A 186 19.84 -7.72 -10.54
CA TYR A 186 19.33 -7.74 -11.91
C TYR A 186 19.30 -6.33 -12.51
N TYR A 187 18.97 -5.31 -11.73
CA TYR A 187 18.97 -3.92 -12.18
C TYR A 187 20.37 -3.50 -12.62
N LYS A 188 21.39 -3.73 -11.79
CA LYS A 188 22.80 -3.43 -12.12
C LYS A 188 23.26 -4.20 -13.37
N ALA A 189 22.91 -5.48 -13.48
CA ALA A 189 23.27 -6.31 -14.64
C ALA A 189 22.63 -5.83 -15.97
N THR A 190 21.53 -5.08 -15.92
CA THR A 190 20.84 -4.58 -17.13
C THR A 190 21.28 -3.19 -17.58
N GLN A 191 21.96 -2.40 -16.74
CA GLN A 191 22.24 -0.97 -17.02
C GLN A 191 23.04 -0.73 -18.30
N SER A 192 23.90 -1.65 -18.72
CA SER A 192 24.66 -1.54 -19.98
C SER A 192 23.87 -1.95 -21.22
N THR A 193 22.68 -2.56 -21.05
CA THR A 193 21.89 -3.15 -22.13
C THR A 193 20.54 -2.47 -22.37
N ILE A 194 20.04 -1.74 -21.38
CA ILE A 194 18.77 -1.00 -21.48
C ILE A 194 19.06 0.48 -21.65
N ASN A 195 18.14 1.20 -22.31
CA ASN A 195 18.26 2.66 -22.44
C ASN A 195 18.04 3.34 -21.08
N SER A 196 16.84 3.20 -20.53
CA SER A 196 16.48 3.79 -19.23
C SER A 196 15.30 3.07 -18.61
N PHE A 197 15.39 2.79 -17.30
CA PHE A 197 14.29 2.31 -16.48
C PHE A 197 14.47 2.84 -15.05
N PRO A 198 13.97 4.04 -14.73
CA PRO A 198 14.07 4.58 -13.39
C PRO A 198 13.18 3.80 -12.42
N ILE A 199 13.70 3.56 -11.22
CA ILE A 199 12.94 3.08 -10.08
C ILE A 199 12.96 4.18 -9.01
N VAL A 200 11.82 4.41 -8.37
CA VAL A 200 11.64 5.33 -7.25
C VAL A 200 11.20 4.55 -6.01
N ILE A 201 11.86 4.80 -4.89
CA ILE A 201 11.53 4.18 -3.61
C ILE A 201 10.46 4.98 -2.91
N ILE A 202 9.41 4.28 -2.47
CA ILE A 202 8.28 4.79 -1.71
C ILE A 202 8.35 4.22 -0.29
N THR A 203 8.66 5.05 0.69
CA THR A 203 8.77 4.63 2.10
C THR A 203 8.44 5.78 3.04
N TYR A 204 8.03 5.45 4.27
CA TYR A 204 7.79 6.40 5.36
C TYR A 204 8.91 6.36 6.43
N ASP A 205 9.89 5.45 6.30
CA ASP A 205 10.91 5.15 7.32
C ASP A 205 12.20 6.01 7.20
N ILE A 206 12.14 7.11 6.46
CA ILE A 206 13.32 7.92 6.11
C ILE A 206 13.83 8.79 7.28
N ASP A 207 13.08 8.89 8.37
CA ASP A 207 13.39 9.85 9.42
C ASP A 207 14.34 9.32 10.51
N GLN A 208 15.52 9.97 10.54
CA GLN A 208 16.53 10.13 11.59
C GLN A 208 17.16 8.92 12.31
N GLN A 209 16.69 7.68 12.14
CA GLN A 209 17.32 6.51 12.78
C GLN A 209 17.72 5.38 11.83
N SER A 210 17.34 5.46 10.55
CA SER A 210 17.82 4.50 9.54
C SER A 210 19.29 4.82 9.23
N PRO A 211 20.26 3.93 9.53
CA PRO A 211 21.68 4.19 9.28
C PRO A 211 21.91 4.58 7.82
N VAL A 212 22.77 5.57 7.56
CA VAL A 212 23.12 6.00 6.19
C VAL A 212 23.61 4.81 5.34
N GLU A 213 24.31 3.88 5.98
CA GLU A 213 24.79 2.60 5.43
C GLU A 213 23.66 1.73 4.85
N TYR A 214 22.41 1.89 5.32
CA TYR A 214 21.27 1.12 4.82
C TYR A 214 20.89 1.44 3.37
N TRP A 215 21.24 2.64 2.89
CA TRP A 215 20.81 3.16 1.58
C TRP A 215 21.95 3.24 0.56
N SER A 216 23.21 3.08 0.98
CA SER A 216 24.38 3.35 0.13
C SER A 216 24.47 2.46 -1.13
N ASP A 217 23.99 1.22 -1.04
CA ASP A 217 24.04 0.27 -2.17
C ASP A 217 22.86 0.36 -3.13
N ILE A 218 21.84 1.17 -2.78
CA ILE A 218 20.61 1.31 -3.56
C ILE A 218 20.80 2.38 -4.65
N PRO A 219 20.69 2.03 -5.94
CA PRO A 219 20.94 2.96 -7.04
C PRO A 219 19.74 3.86 -7.38
N TRP A 220 18.67 3.84 -6.58
CA TRP A 220 17.39 4.46 -6.91
C TRP A 220 17.12 5.69 -6.05
N LEU A 221 16.35 6.61 -6.61
CA LEU A 221 15.92 7.81 -5.92
C LEU A 221 14.75 7.52 -4.97
N ILE A 222 14.61 8.34 -3.94
CA ILE A 222 13.67 8.13 -2.85
C ILE A 222 12.70 9.31 -2.80
N ILE A 223 11.40 9.07 -2.61
CA ILE A 223 10.48 10.19 -2.35
C ILE A 223 10.78 10.82 -0.98
N PRO A 224 10.53 12.13 -0.81
CA PRO A 224 10.52 12.72 0.52
C PRO A 224 9.42 12.10 1.38
N SER A 225 9.70 11.89 2.67
CA SER A 225 8.85 11.12 3.60
C SER A 225 7.49 11.74 3.87
N ASP A 226 7.25 12.97 3.47
CA ASP A 226 5.94 13.62 3.56
C ASP A 226 4.97 13.18 2.46
N TYR A 227 5.48 12.71 1.30
CA TYR A 227 4.65 12.41 0.13
C TYR A 227 4.20 10.95 0.01
N TYR A 228 4.71 10.03 0.85
CA TYR A 228 4.43 8.59 0.68
C TYR A 228 2.94 8.25 0.67
N ARG A 229 2.13 8.96 1.46
CA ARG A 229 0.69 8.69 1.57
C ARG A 229 -0.04 8.84 0.25
N LEU A 230 0.42 9.73 -0.65
CA LEU A 230 -0.16 9.91 -1.98
C LEU A 230 -0.04 8.63 -2.80
N PHE A 231 1.17 8.06 -2.86
CA PHE A 231 1.44 6.84 -3.61
C PHE A 231 0.78 5.62 -2.97
N TYR A 232 0.81 5.50 -1.64
CA TYR A 232 0.12 4.41 -0.92
C TYR A 232 -1.40 4.46 -1.12
N ALA A 233 -2.00 5.65 -1.13
CA ALA A 233 -3.43 5.80 -1.36
C ALA A 233 -3.82 5.50 -2.82
N TYR A 234 -3.00 5.89 -3.79
CA TYR A 234 -3.28 5.65 -5.21
C TYR A 234 -3.11 4.17 -5.60
N PHE A 235 -1.98 3.56 -5.22
CA PHE A 235 -1.63 2.21 -5.63
C PHE A 235 -2.22 1.13 -4.72
N THR A 236 -2.51 1.46 -3.46
CA THR A 236 -3.00 0.52 -2.44
C THR A 236 -2.23 -0.80 -2.44
N PRO A 237 -0.88 -0.78 -2.26
CA PRO A 237 -0.09 -2.00 -2.29
C PRO A 237 -0.62 -2.97 -1.22
N HIS A 238 -0.87 -4.22 -1.61
CA HIS A 238 -1.40 -5.25 -0.71
C HIS A 238 -0.42 -5.59 0.41
N GLU A 239 0.84 -5.77 0.05
CA GLU A 239 1.92 -6.14 0.95
C GLU A 239 3.18 -5.37 0.56
N CYS A 240 4.15 -5.27 1.48
CA CYS A 240 5.48 -4.77 1.19
C CYS A 240 6.50 -5.88 1.46
N PRO A 241 7.65 -5.91 0.76
CA PRO A 241 8.03 -5.03 -0.34
C PRO A 241 7.17 -5.26 -1.59
N ALA A 242 6.78 -4.18 -2.26
CA ALA A 242 6.03 -4.25 -3.52
C ALA A 242 6.70 -3.43 -4.60
N LEU A 243 6.88 -4.02 -5.78
CA LEU A 243 7.29 -3.31 -6.99
C LEU A 243 6.09 -3.21 -7.92
N ILE A 244 5.68 -1.98 -8.19
CA ILE A 244 4.62 -1.66 -9.16
C ILE A 244 5.28 -0.92 -10.33
N VAL A 245 4.94 -1.26 -11.56
CA VAL A 245 5.54 -0.61 -12.73
C VAL A 245 4.46 0.06 -13.56
N MET A 246 4.69 1.31 -13.93
CA MET A 246 3.78 2.12 -14.74
C MET A 246 4.51 2.67 -15.96
N SER A 247 3.88 2.65 -17.13
CA SER A 247 4.40 3.33 -18.31
C SER A 247 4.38 4.85 -18.12
N ILE A 248 5.20 5.58 -18.88
CA ILE A 248 5.20 7.05 -18.87
C ILE A 248 3.86 7.66 -19.33
N ASP A 249 3.01 6.89 -20.02
CA ASP A 249 1.65 7.31 -20.39
C ASP A 249 0.64 7.14 -19.26
N GLY A 250 1.06 6.64 -18.09
CA GLY A 250 0.20 6.46 -16.91
C GLY A 250 -0.46 5.09 -16.80
N LYS A 251 -0.16 4.15 -17.70
CA LYS A 251 -0.74 2.80 -17.67
C LYS A 251 0.06 1.89 -16.75
N VAL A 252 -0.59 1.25 -15.78
CA VAL A 252 0.09 0.25 -14.95
C VAL A 252 0.39 -1.00 -15.77
N LEU A 253 1.67 -1.35 -15.84
CA LEU A 253 2.20 -2.54 -16.53
C LEU A 253 2.08 -3.77 -15.63
N THR A 254 2.39 -3.65 -14.34
CA THR A 254 2.25 -4.73 -13.35
C THR A 254 2.06 -4.17 -11.92
N TYR A 255 1.23 -4.83 -11.12
CA TYR A 255 1.11 -4.62 -9.66
C TYR A 255 1.93 -5.65 -8.87
N ILE A 256 2.50 -6.63 -9.55
CA ILE A 256 3.19 -7.80 -8.98
C ILE A 256 4.63 -7.86 -9.49
N GLY A 257 5.28 -6.72 -9.71
CA GLY A 257 6.64 -6.65 -10.27
C GLY A 257 7.68 -7.42 -9.46
N HIS A 258 7.44 -7.61 -8.16
CA HIS A 258 8.28 -8.47 -7.33
C HIS A 258 8.21 -9.95 -7.77
N HIS A 259 7.05 -10.45 -8.19
CA HIS A 259 6.92 -11.79 -8.79
C HIS A 259 7.65 -11.85 -10.13
N ASP A 260 7.49 -10.82 -10.97
CA ASP A 260 8.12 -10.76 -12.28
C ASP A 260 9.66 -10.82 -12.18
N ILE A 261 10.23 -10.10 -11.21
CA ILE A 261 11.68 -10.13 -10.92
C ILE A 261 12.14 -11.50 -10.43
N LEU A 262 11.40 -12.13 -9.52
CA LEU A 262 11.77 -13.45 -9.00
C LEU A 262 11.69 -14.55 -10.07
N ARG A 263 10.83 -14.40 -11.07
CA ARG A 263 10.63 -15.37 -12.17
C ARG A 263 11.57 -15.14 -13.34
N GLN A 264 11.64 -13.91 -13.85
CA GLN A 264 12.31 -13.58 -15.11
C GLN A 264 13.64 -12.85 -14.93
N GLY A 265 14.00 -12.48 -13.69
CA GLY A 265 15.23 -11.78 -13.37
C GLY A 265 15.43 -10.51 -14.20
N SER A 266 16.58 -10.42 -14.88
CA SER A 266 16.91 -9.29 -15.75
C SER A 266 15.93 -9.09 -16.91
N GLU A 267 15.25 -10.14 -17.39
CA GLU A 267 14.33 -9.98 -18.53
C GLU A 267 13.07 -9.19 -18.15
N ALA A 268 12.60 -9.27 -16.89
CA ALA A 268 11.51 -8.42 -16.43
C ALA A 268 11.85 -6.92 -16.59
N ILE A 269 13.09 -6.56 -16.22
CA ILE A 269 13.59 -5.18 -16.32
C ILE A 269 13.72 -4.75 -17.79
N ARG A 270 14.20 -5.65 -18.68
CA ARG A 270 14.27 -5.37 -20.11
C ARG A 270 12.90 -5.17 -20.75
N CYS A 271 11.89 -5.96 -20.36
CA CYS A 271 10.51 -5.74 -20.82
C CYS A 271 10.00 -4.37 -20.37
N TRP A 272 10.16 -4.02 -19.09
CA TRP A 272 9.68 -2.73 -18.59
C TRP A 272 10.43 -1.54 -19.16
N SER A 273 11.73 -1.66 -19.46
CA SER A 273 12.48 -0.58 -20.11
C SER A 273 11.98 -0.28 -21.53
N ARG A 274 11.35 -1.26 -22.20
CA ARG A 274 10.64 -1.09 -23.47
C ARG A 274 9.19 -0.59 -23.30
N GLY A 275 8.69 -0.44 -22.06
CA GLY A 275 7.30 -0.09 -21.77
C GLY A 275 6.34 -1.26 -21.94
N GLU A 276 6.85 -2.48 -21.99
CA GLU A 276 6.08 -3.70 -22.24
C GLU A 276 5.65 -4.35 -20.92
N LYS A 277 4.51 -5.04 -20.95
CA LYS A 277 4.15 -5.95 -19.86
C LYS A 277 5.04 -7.18 -19.94
N VAL A 278 5.47 -7.69 -18.78
CA VAL A 278 6.09 -9.01 -18.72
C VAL A 278 5.03 -10.02 -19.12
N THR A 279 5.32 -10.85 -20.12
CA THR A 279 4.44 -11.92 -20.54
C THR A 279 4.34 -12.93 -19.40
N VAL A 280 3.15 -13.02 -18.82
CA VAL A 280 2.88 -13.75 -17.56
C VAL A 280 2.99 -15.26 -17.74
N PHE A 281 2.93 -15.75 -18.98
CA PHE A 281 2.77 -17.15 -19.32
C PHE A 281 3.88 -17.63 -20.24
N THR A 282 4.74 -18.51 -19.73
CA THR A 282 4.99 -19.70 -20.53
C THR A 282 3.68 -20.53 -20.52
N PRO A 283 3.36 -21.29 -21.58
CA PRO A 283 2.15 -22.12 -21.62
C PRO A 283 1.98 -23.09 -20.43
N ASN A 284 3.02 -23.30 -19.63
CA ASN A 284 3.07 -24.24 -18.52
C ASN A 284 2.97 -23.59 -17.12
N ASP A 285 2.85 -22.27 -17.01
CA ASP A 285 2.80 -21.59 -15.70
C ASP A 285 1.38 -21.56 -15.11
N TYR A 286 1.19 -22.17 -13.94
CA TYR A 286 -0.07 -22.19 -13.20
C TYR A 286 -0.13 -21.09 -12.12
N VAL A 287 -1.33 -20.58 -11.80
CA VAL A 287 -1.55 -19.62 -10.70
C VAL A 287 -2.21 -20.34 -9.53
N TRP A 288 -1.44 -20.60 -8.47
CA TRP A 288 -1.91 -21.25 -7.25
C TRP A 288 -2.56 -20.24 -6.31
N GLN A 289 -3.86 -20.04 -6.49
CA GLN A 289 -4.66 -19.17 -5.63
C GLN A 289 -4.56 -19.60 -4.16
N HIS A 290 -4.43 -18.63 -3.26
CA HIS A 290 -4.30 -18.83 -1.80
C HIS A 290 -3.08 -19.63 -1.33
N VAL A 291 -2.15 -19.97 -2.21
CA VAL A 291 -0.88 -20.59 -1.85
C VAL A 291 0.17 -19.50 -1.70
N SER A 292 0.86 -19.48 -0.56
CA SER A 292 1.99 -18.59 -0.32
C SER A 292 3.31 -19.37 -0.37
N CYS A 293 4.38 -18.74 -0.85
CA CYS A 293 5.71 -19.31 -0.70
C CYS A 293 6.22 -19.10 0.74
N ASN A 294 6.55 -20.14 1.50
CA ASN A 294 6.97 -20.04 2.90
C ASN A 294 8.32 -19.33 3.11
N ILE A 295 9.10 -19.08 2.05
CA ILE A 295 10.37 -18.35 2.13
C ILE A 295 10.23 -16.88 1.75
N CYS A 296 9.46 -16.56 0.71
CA CYS A 296 9.34 -15.18 0.23
C CYS A 296 7.95 -14.58 0.40
N ASN A 297 7.00 -15.33 0.96
CA ASN A 297 5.60 -15.00 1.13
C ASN A 297 4.87 -14.62 -0.17
N MET A 298 5.42 -14.97 -1.34
CA MET A 298 4.76 -14.78 -2.65
C MET A 298 3.36 -15.41 -2.60
N ILE A 299 2.30 -14.59 -2.73
CA ILE A 299 0.91 -15.02 -2.79
C ILE A 299 0.12 -14.18 -3.81
N PRO A 300 -0.70 -14.78 -4.70
CA PRO A 300 -0.73 -16.22 -4.99
C PRO A 300 0.61 -16.68 -5.56
N LEU A 301 0.98 -17.93 -5.32
CA LEU A 301 2.18 -18.53 -5.90
C LEU A 301 1.96 -18.72 -7.41
N ILE A 302 2.84 -18.13 -8.23
CA ILE A 302 2.74 -18.19 -9.70
C ILE A 302 3.90 -18.99 -10.28
N GLY A 303 3.57 -19.95 -11.15
CA GLY A 303 4.49 -20.87 -11.80
C GLY A 303 4.60 -22.21 -11.06
N LYS A 304 5.77 -22.85 -11.16
CA LYS A 304 6.08 -24.11 -10.50
C LYS A 304 5.98 -23.99 -8.97
N ARG A 305 5.19 -24.88 -8.35
CA ARG A 305 5.02 -24.99 -6.90
C ARG A 305 5.85 -26.16 -6.39
N TYR A 306 6.67 -25.92 -5.38
CA TYR A 306 7.48 -26.94 -4.72
C TYR A 306 6.90 -27.19 -3.33
N HIS A 307 6.05 -28.21 -3.22
CA HIS A 307 5.29 -28.53 -2.02
C HIS A 307 6.03 -29.57 -1.17
N CYS A 308 6.05 -29.41 0.15
CA CYS A 308 6.53 -30.43 1.07
C CYS A 308 5.36 -31.33 1.49
N SER A 309 5.41 -32.62 1.15
CA SER A 309 4.38 -33.59 1.55
C SER A 309 4.44 -33.98 3.04
N THR A 310 5.52 -33.62 3.75
CA THR A 310 5.69 -33.89 5.19
C THR A 310 5.22 -32.73 6.07
N CYS A 311 5.46 -31.48 5.66
CA CYS A 311 5.10 -30.30 6.43
C CYS A 311 3.71 -29.79 6.03
N GLU A 312 2.91 -29.44 7.03
CA GLU A 312 1.63 -28.77 6.79
C GLU A 312 1.86 -27.37 6.20
N ASP A 313 1.17 -27.05 5.10
CA ASP A 313 1.19 -25.76 4.40
C ASP A 313 2.59 -25.22 4.09
N TYR A 314 3.49 -26.08 3.61
CA TYR A 314 4.83 -25.68 3.20
C TYR A 314 5.03 -25.77 1.68
N ASP A 315 5.08 -24.62 1.05
CA ASP A 315 5.20 -24.42 -0.39
C ASP A 315 6.32 -23.43 -0.71
N LEU A 316 7.13 -23.74 -1.71
CA LEU A 316 8.15 -22.83 -2.22
C LEU A 316 7.88 -22.49 -3.69
N CYS A 317 8.10 -21.22 -4.05
CA CYS A 317 8.16 -20.85 -5.45
C CYS A 317 9.46 -21.34 -6.10
N PHE A 318 9.50 -21.40 -7.43
CA PHE A 318 10.69 -21.78 -8.20
C PHE A 318 11.98 -21.07 -7.76
N ALA A 319 11.89 -19.79 -7.40
CA ALA A 319 13.04 -18.99 -7.01
C ALA A 319 13.55 -19.27 -5.58
N CYS A 320 12.74 -19.93 -4.76
CA CYS A 320 13.06 -20.25 -3.37
C CYS A 320 13.39 -21.73 -3.16
N GLN A 321 13.01 -22.62 -4.08
CA GLN A 321 13.27 -24.06 -3.98
C GLN A 321 14.77 -24.36 -3.78
N SER A 322 15.65 -23.59 -4.41
CA SER A 322 17.11 -23.79 -4.33
C SER A 322 17.69 -23.50 -2.95
N LYS A 323 16.94 -22.87 -2.04
CA LYS A 323 17.38 -22.67 -0.66
C LYS A 323 17.29 -23.95 0.17
N GLY A 324 16.63 -24.98 -0.35
CA GLY A 324 16.42 -26.24 0.33
C GLY A 324 15.39 -26.15 1.44
N HIS A 325 14.85 -27.31 1.79
CA HIS A 325 14.02 -27.58 2.95
C HIS A 325 14.47 -28.94 3.51
N GLU A 326 14.27 -29.20 4.80
CA GLU A 326 14.75 -30.43 5.45
C GLU A 326 14.15 -31.69 4.83
N HIS A 327 12.90 -31.60 4.33
CA HIS A 327 12.23 -32.67 3.61
C HIS A 327 12.30 -32.47 2.09
N LEU A 328 12.10 -33.56 1.35
CA LEU A 328 11.99 -33.54 -0.10
C LEU A 328 10.80 -32.67 -0.53
N LEU A 329 11.03 -31.82 -1.53
CA LEU A 329 10.00 -30.99 -2.14
C LEU A 329 9.52 -31.64 -3.45
N GLU A 330 8.21 -31.81 -3.56
CA GLU A 330 7.53 -32.32 -4.74
C GLU A 330 7.15 -31.15 -5.66
N LEU A 331 7.46 -31.29 -6.95
CA LEU A 331 7.05 -30.32 -7.96
C LEU A 331 5.60 -30.58 -8.36
N MET A 332 4.73 -29.59 -8.14
CA MET A 332 3.33 -29.57 -8.55
C MET A 332 3.08 -28.65 -9.74
#